data_AF-A0A1I0VE20-F1
#
_entry.id   AF-A0A1I0VE20-F1
#
_cell.length_a   1.000
_cell.length_b   1.000
_cell.length_c   1.000
_cell.angle_alpha   90.00
_cell.angle_beta   90.00
_cell.angle_gamma   90.00
#
_symmetry.space_group_name_H-M   'P 1'
#
loop_
_entity.id
_entity.type
_entity.pdbx_description
1 polymer ?
#
loop_
_entity_poly.entity_id
_entity_poly.type
_entity_poly.pdbx_seq_one_letter_code
_entity_poly.pdbx_strand_id
1 'polypeptide(L)'
;MSGLIVKLIVCPIAVYIASWIFPNVDFGYWYQPIILGVVLAFVGYFMERAMLREETNWLSVGMDFIASTLIVYFGAMLFADTAVTFFGAILTGALLAVTEIFQHNWLLSHDRIEKEETVRE
;
A
#
# COMPACT_ATOMS: atom_id res chain seq x y z
N MET A 1 0.88 14.46 7.04
CA MET A 1 2.14 13.88 6.52
C MET A 1 2.37 12.48 7.08
N SER A 2 1.87 12.18 8.28
CA SER A 2 1.97 10.88 8.95
C SER A 2 1.53 9.69 8.07
N GLY A 3 0.41 9.80 7.34
CA GLY A 3 -0.07 8.74 6.45
C GLY A 3 0.90 8.36 5.31
N LEU A 4 1.54 9.35 4.67
CA LEU A 4 2.55 9.07 3.63
C LEU A 4 3.76 8.35 4.21
N ILE A 5 4.23 8.75 5.40
CA ILE A 5 5.39 8.15 6.07
C ILE A 5 5.09 6.68 6.39
N VAL A 6 3.91 6.39 6.93
CA VAL A 6 3.48 5.02 7.23
C VAL A 6 3.41 4.18 5.96
N LYS A 7 2.82 4.69 4.87
CA LYS A 7 2.77 4.00 3.57
C LYS A 7 4.16 3.76 2.98
N LEU A 8 5.07 4.73 3.10
CA LEU A 8 6.44 4.62 2.58
C LEU A 8 7.24 3.50 3.25
N ILE A 9 6.85 3.08 4.44
CA ILE A 9 7.46 1.94 5.15
C ILE A 9 6.69 0.66 4.84
N VAL A 10 5.37 0.67 5.00
CA VAL A 10 4.53 -0.53 4.91
C VAL A 10 4.41 -1.06 3.49
N CYS A 11 4.24 -0.21 2.47
CA CYS A 11 4.07 -0.69 1.09
C CYS A 11 5.32 -1.43 0.56
N PRO A 12 6.55 -0.89 0.69
CA PRO A 12 7.76 -1.65 0.34
C PRO A 12 7.91 -2.97 1.08
N ILE A 13 7.62 -2.98 2.39
CA ILE A 13 7.70 -4.20 3.21
C ILE A 13 6.66 -5.22 2.74
N ALA A 14 5.42 -4.79 2.50
CA ALA A 14 4.34 -5.67 2.05
C ALA A 14 4.63 -6.29 0.67
N VAL A 15 5.14 -5.51 -0.28
CA VAL A 15 5.52 -6.03 -1.61
C VAL A 15 6.72 -6.96 -1.51
N TYR A 16 7.71 -6.64 -0.66
CA TYR A 16 8.84 -7.52 -0.41
C TYR A 16 8.39 -8.86 0.21
N ILE A 17 7.50 -8.82 1.21
CA ILE A 17 6.91 -10.03 1.81
C ILE A 17 6.09 -10.81 0.78
N ALA A 18 5.33 -10.13 -0.08
CA ALA A 18 4.57 -10.77 -1.15
C ALA A 18 5.47 -11.58 -2.09
N SER A 19 6.67 -11.07 -2.41
CA SER A 19 7.66 -11.79 -3.23
C SER A 19 8.19 -13.07 -2.59
N TRP A 20 8.12 -13.19 -1.26
CA TRP A 20 8.54 -14.40 -0.54
C TRP A 20 7.40 -15.40 -0.35
N ILE A 21 6.17 -14.91 -0.18
CA ILE A 21 5.00 -15.75 0.10
C ILE A 21 4.39 -16.27 -1.19
N PHE A 22 4.33 -15.46 -2.24
CA PHE A 22 3.62 -15.80 -3.46
C PHE A 22 4.60 -16.28 -4.54
N PRO A 23 4.55 -17.55 -4.96
CA PRO A 23 5.43 -18.07 -6.01
C PRO A 23 5.16 -17.45 -7.39
N ASN A 24 4.08 -16.69 -7.51
CA ASN A 24 3.66 -15.99 -8.72
C ASN A 24 4.19 -14.54 -8.78
N VAL A 25 5.02 -14.14 -7.81
CA VAL A 25 5.55 -12.78 -7.64
C VAL A 25 7.07 -12.92 -7.46
N ASP A 26 7.79 -13.01 -8.56
CA ASP A 26 9.24 -13.16 -8.54
C ASP A 26 9.93 -11.89 -9.07
N PHE A 27 10.84 -11.35 -8.28
CA PHE A 27 11.65 -10.19 -8.63
C PHE A 27 13.11 -10.62 -8.69
N GLY A 28 13.77 -10.45 -9.84
CA GLY A 28 15.16 -10.84 -10.04
C GLY A 28 16.15 -10.09 -9.14
N TYR A 29 15.79 -8.89 -8.65
CA TYR A 29 16.61 -8.15 -7.69
C TYR A 29 15.83 -7.66 -6.48
N TRP A 30 16.48 -7.72 -5.31
CA TRP A 30 15.91 -7.36 -4.01
C TRP A 30 15.41 -5.91 -3.90
N TYR A 31 15.94 -4.99 -4.71
CA TYR A 31 15.56 -3.58 -4.67
C TYR A 31 14.31 -3.26 -5.51
N GLN A 32 13.94 -4.11 -6.49
CA GLN A 32 12.76 -3.91 -7.34
C GLN A 32 11.44 -3.84 -6.56
N PRO A 33 11.13 -4.78 -5.64
CA PRO A 33 9.91 -4.69 -4.83
C PRO A 33 9.90 -3.46 -3.92
N ILE A 34 11.08 -2.98 -3.48
CA ILE A 34 11.20 -1.77 -2.66
C ILE A 34 10.83 -0.53 -3.48
N ILE A 35 11.40 -0.38 -4.68
CA ILE A 35 11.08 0.74 -5.59
C ILE A 35 9.59 0.73 -5.92
N LEU A 36 9.04 -0.43 -6.27
CA LEU A 36 7.62 -0.57 -6.58
C LEU A 36 6.72 -0.20 -5.40
N GLY A 37 7.10 -0.64 -4.18
CA GLY A 37 6.40 -0.27 -2.95
C GLY A 37 6.45 1.22 -2.65
N VAL A 38 7.56 1.91 -2.96
CA VAL A 38 7.66 3.37 -2.82
C VAL A 38 6.70 4.06 -3.79
N VAL A 39 6.64 3.61 -5.06
CA VAL A 39 5.68 4.13 -6.05
C VAL A 39 4.25 3.94 -5.56
N LEU A 40 3.92 2.74 -5.06
CA LEU A 40 2.60 2.44 -4.47
C LEU A 40 2.27 3.36 -3.30
N ALA A 41 3.23 3.63 -2.41
CA ALA A 41 3.02 4.52 -1.27
C ALA A 41 2.64 5.93 -1.70
N PHE A 42 3.33 6.48 -2.72
CA PHE A 42 2.99 7.79 -3.27
C PHE A 42 1.62 7.78 -3.93
N VAL A 43 1.34 6.80 -4.80
CA VAL A 43 0.06 6.73 -5.50
C VAL A 43 -1.11 6.56 -4.52
N GLY A 44 -1.01 5.63 -3.57
CA GLY A 44 -2.04 5.40 -2.56
C GLY A 44 -2.28 6.64 -1.70
N TYR A 45 -1.23 7.35 -1.29
CA TYR A 45 -1.39 8.61 -0.54
C TYR A 45 -2.11 9.70 -1.34
N PHE A 46 -1.79 9.86 -2.62
CA PHE A 46 -2.47 10.84 -3.47
C PHE A 46 -3.91 10.43 -3.78
N MET A 47 -4.17 9.13 -3.98
CA MET A 47 -5.52 8.59 -4.17
C MET A 47 -6.40 8.84 -2.95
N GLU A 48 -5.90 8.54 -1.76
CA GLU A 48 -6.57 8.79 -0.49
C GLU A 48 -6.96 10.27 -0.34
N ARG A 49 -6.03 11.18 -0.64
CA ARG A 49 -6.30 12.63 -0.61
C ARG A 49 -7.30 13.09 -1.68
N ALA A 50 -7.21 12.54 -2.88
CA ALA A 50 -8.13 12.89 -3.96
C ALA A 50 -9.56 12.42 -3.68
N MET A 51 -9.73 11.35 -2.89
CA MET A 51 -11.03 10.79 -2.55
C MET A 51 -11.78 11.53 -1.43
N LEU A 52 -11.18 12.56 -0.78
CA LEU A 52 -11.81 13.44 0.23
C LEU A 52 -12.64 12.70 1.30
N ARG A 53 -12.25 11.47 1.67
CA ARG A 53 -12.98 10.66 2.67
C ARG A 53 -12.11 10.47 3.91
N GLU A 54 -12.49 11.13 5.00
CA GLU A 54 -11.83 11.06 6.32
C GLU A 54 -12.04 9.72 7.03
N GLU A 55 -12.89 8.83 6.51
CA GLU A 55 -13.18 7.54 7.13
C GLU A 55 -12.89 6.37 6.19
N THR A 56 -12.47 5.23 6.76
CA THR A 56 -12.19 3.92 6.14
C THR A 56 -13.40 3.39 5.38
N ASN A 57 -13.72 4.02 4.26
CA ASN A 57 -14.84 3.65 3.44
C ASN A 57 -14.41 2.43 2.64
N TRP A 58 -15.17 1.33 2.67
CA TRP A 58 -14.87 0.11 1.91
C TRP A 58 -14.56 0.38 0.43
N LEU A 59 -15.08 1.47 -0.12
CA LEU A 59 -14.76 1.98 -1.46
C LEU A 59 -13.29 2.38 -1.62
N SER A 60 -12.67 3.02 -0.62
CA SER A 60 -11.25 3.40 -0.65
C SER A 60 -10.36 2.17 -0.70
N VAL A 61 -10.60 1.21 0.19
CA VAL A 61 -9.88 -0.07 0.20
C VAL A 61 -10.04 -0.82 -1.13
N GLY A 62 -11.25 -0.80 -1.72
CA GLY A 62 -11.50 -1.38 -3.03
C GLY A 62 -10.73 -0.67 -4.17
N MET A 63 -10.66 0.66 -4.14
CA MET A 63 -9.90 1.44 -5.11
C MET A 63 -8.40 1.21 -4.96
N ASP A 64 -7.88 1.17 -3.74
CA ASP A 64 -6.47 0.87 -3.44
C ASP A 64 -6.10 -0.55 -3.83
N PHE A 65 -7.00 -1.53 -3.64
CA PHE A 65 -6.82 -2.88 -4.14
C PHE A 65 -6.67 -2.92 -5.66
N ILE A 66 -7.57 -2.25 -6.39
CA ILE A 66 -7.54 -2.20 -7.86
C ILE A 66 -6.26 -1.49 -8.33
N ALA A 67 -5.99 -0.31 -7.79
CA ALA A 67 -4.81 0.48 -8.16
C ALA A 67 -3.52 -0.29 -7.86
N SER A 68 -3.40 -0.88 -6.67
CA SER A 68 -2.24 -1.68 -6.29
C SER A 68 -2.06 -2.89 -7.20
N THR A 69 -3.13 -3.60 -7.53
CA THR A 69 -3.08 -4.73 -8.47
C THR A 69 -2.55 -4.30 -9.84
N LEU A 70 -3.06 -3.20 -10.39
CA LEU A 70 -2.65 -2.69 -11.69
C LEU A 70 -1.20 -2.18 -11.66
N ILE A 71 -0.83 -1.43 -10.62
CA ILE A 71 0.53 -0.89 -10.45
C ILE A 71 1.53 -2.03 -10.27
N VAL A 72 1.20 -3.07 -9.49
CA VAL A 72 2.08 -4.23 -9.33
C VAL A 72 2.24 -4.96 -10.67
N TYR A 73 1.15 -5.22 -11.38
CA TYR A 73 1.20 -5.94 -12.65
C TYR A 73 2.00 -5.18 -13.73
N PHE A 74 1.64 -3.92 -13.99
CA PHE A 74 2.30 -3.13 -15.03
C PHE A 74 3.65 -2.58 -14.58
N GLY A 75 3.81 -2.22 -13.31
CA GLY A 75 5.07 -1.73 -12.76
C GLY A 75 6.14 -2.81 -12.72
N ALA A 76 5.78 -4.06 -12.44
CA ALA A 76 6.69 -5.20 -12.52
C ALA A 76 7.26 -5.39 -13.94
N MET A 77 6.48 -5.12 -14.99
CA MET A 77 6.95 -5.24 -16.39
C MET A 77 8.04 -4.25 -16.77
N LEU A 78 8.21 -3.17 -16.01
CA LEU A 78 9.25 -2.17 -16.25
C LEU A 78 10.62 -2.64 -15.74
N PHE A 79 10.64 -3.68 -14.91
CA PHE A 79 11.86 -4.22 -14.33
C PHE A 79 12.40 -5.40 -15.14
N ALA A 80 13.72 -5.45 -15.27
CA ALA A 80 14.39 -6.59 -15.89
C ALA A 80 14.34 -7.82 -14.97
N ASP A 81 14.28 -9.02 -15.55
CA ASP A 81 14.32 -10.30 -14.83
C ASP A 81 13.22 -10.41 -13.74
N THR A 82 12.03 -9.88 -14.03
CA THR A 82 10.88 -9.90 -13.12
C THR A 82 9.76 -10.73 -13.72
N ALA A 83 9.22 -11.67 -12.94
CA ALA A 83 8.12 -12.54 -13.33
C ALA A 83 6.98 -12.42 -12.32
N VAL A 84 6.11 -11.42 -12.56
CA VAL A 84 4.88 -11.23 -11.79
C VAL A 84 3.70 -11.57 -12.68
N THR A 85 2.95 -12.62 -12.32
CA THR A 85 1.73 -12.97 -13.06
C THR A 85 0.57 -12.06 -12.67
N PHE A 86 -0.46 -11.99 -13.50
CA PHE A 86 -1.66 -11.23 -13.16
C PHE A 86 -2.30 -11.71 -11.84
N PHE A 87 -2.29 -13.02 -11.59
CA PHE A 87 -2.77 -13.58 -10.34
C PHE A 87 -1.87 -13.21 -9.14
N GLY A 88 -0.55 -13.21 -9.33
CA GLY A 88 0.40 -12.71 -8.32
C GLY A 88 0.18 -11.24 -7.97
N ALA A 89 -0.13 -10.41 -8.97
CA ALA A 89 -0.47 -9.00 -8.77
C ALA A 89 -1.78 -8.82 -7.99
N ILE A 90 -2.81 -9.63 -8.27
CA ILE A 90 -4.07 -9.63 -7.49
C ILE A 90 -3.80 -10.00 -6.03
N LEU A 91 -3.04 -11.06 -5.77
CA LEU A 91 -2.72 -11.49 -4.40
C LEU A 91 -1.91 -10.42 -3.65
N THR A 92 -0.96 -9.78 -4.33
CA THR A 92 -0.17 -8.68 -3.77
C THR A 92 -1.04 -7.46 -3.49
N GLY A 93 -1.92 -7.09 -4.42
CA GLY A 93 -2.89 -6.02 -4.22
C GLY A 93 -3.83 -6.30 -3.05
N ALA A 94 -4.28 -7.55 -2.88
CA ALA A 94 -5.11 -7.96 -1.74
C ALA A 94 -4.35 -7.84 -0.41
N LEU A 95 -3.08 -8.27 -0.38
CA LEU A 95 -2.21 -8.09 0.79
C LEU A 95 -2.07 -6.61 1.17
N LEU A 96 -1.83 -5.75 0.17
CA LEU A 96 -1.73 -4.30 0.38
C LEU A 96 -3.04 -3.69 0.89
N ALA A 97 -4.19 -4.09 0.33
CA ALA A 97 -5.49 -3.64 0.79
C ALA A 97 -5.79 -4.08 2.23
N VAL A 98 -5.33 -5.26 2.65
CA VAL A 98 -5.39 -5.68 4.05
C VAL A 98 -4.54 -4.78 4.92
N THR A 99 -3.30 -4.46 4.53
CA THR A 99 -2.45 -3.54 5.29
C THR A 99 -3.05 -2.14 5.39
N GLU A 100 -3.75 -1.68 4.35
CA GLU A 100 -4.43 -0.39 4.30
C GLU A 100 -5.50 -0.25 5.38
N ILE A 101 -6.29 -1.30 5.62
CA ILE A 101 -7.30 -1.33 6.69
C ILE A 101 -6.63 -1.09 8.06
N PHE A 102 -5.49 -1.74 8.32
CA PHE A 102 -4.75 -1.53 9.57
C PHE A 102 -4.16 -0.12 9.66
N GLN A 103 -3.63 0.42 8.56
CA GLN A 103 -3.06 1.76 8.51
C GLN A 103 -4.11 2.83 8.79
N HIS A 104 -5.27 2.77 8.15
CA HIS A 104 -6.37 3.69 8.43
C HIS A 104 -6.82 3.60 9.88
N ASN A 105 -7.03 2.38 10.42
CA ASN A 105 -7.43 2.20 11.81
C ASN A 105 -6.39 2.74 12.81
N TRP A 106 -5.10 2.63 12.48
CA TRP A 106 -4.01 3.16 13.30
C TRP A 106 -3.91 4.69 13.24
N LEU A 107 -4.13 5.29 12.07
CA LEU A 107 -4.16 6.74 11.91
C LEU A 107 -5.35 7.36 12.67
N LEU A 108 -6.53 6.74 12.59
CA LEU A 108 -7.73 7.18 13.31
C LEU A 108 -7.56 7.16 14.83
N SER A 109 -6.81 6.18 15.37
CA SER A 109 -6.55 6.12 16.80
C SER A 109 -5.55 7.19 17.26
N HIS A 110 -4.56 7.55 16.44
CA HIS A 110 -3.58 8.59 16.77
C HIS A 110 -4.19 10.00 16.69
N ASP A 111 -4.98 10.30 15.65
CA ASP A 111 -5.67 11.58 15.52
C ASP A 111 -6.63 11.84 16.68
N ARG A 112 -7.23 10.78 17.25
CA ARG A 112 -8.11 10.88 18.43
C ARG A 112 -7.33 11.21 19.70
N ILE A 113 -6.13 10.66 19.88
CA ILE A 113 -5.30 10.92 21.06
C ILE A 113 -4.80 12.38 21.06
N GLU A 114 -4.37 12.90 19.91
CA GLU A 114 -3.89 14.28 19.77
C GLU A 114 -5.02 15.31 20.03
N LYS A 115 -6.27 14.99 19.63
CA LYS A 115 -7.45 15.81 19.95
C LYS A 115 -7.85 15.78 21.43
N GLU A 116 -7.63 14.67 22.14
CA GLU A 116 -7.96 14.59 23.56
C GLU A 116 -6.93 15.29 24.45
N GLU A 117 -5.65 15.35 24.05
CA GLU A 117 -4.62 16.13 24.75
C GLU A 117 -4.85 17.63 24.60
N THR A 118 -5.18 18.13 23.40
CA THR A 118 -5.46 19.56 23.17
C THR A 118 -6.71 20.09 23.87
N VAL A 119 -7.64 19.22 24.27
CA VAL A 119 -8.85 19.60 25.04
C VAL A 119 -8.58 19.63 26.55
N ARG A 120 -7.46 19.05 27.01
CA ARG A 120 -7.09 18.98 28.44
C ARG A 120 -6.09 20.05 28.88
N GLU A 121 -5.51 20.80 27.94
CA GLU A 121 -4.67 21.99 28.20
C GLU A 121 -5.50 23.29 28.21
#